data_AF-A0A6B9Y2H7-F1
#
_entry.id   AF-A0A6B9Y2H7-F1
#
_cell.length_a   1.000
_cell.length_b   1.000
_cell.length_c   1.000
_cell.angle_alpha   90.00
_cell.angle_beta   90.00
_cell.angle_gamma   90.00
#
_symmetry.space_group_name_H-M   'P 1'
#
loop_
_entity.id
_entity.type
_entity.pdbx_description
1 polymer ?
#
loop_
_entity_poly.entity_id
_entity_poly.type
_entity_poly.pdbx_seq_one_letter_code
_entity_poly.pdbx_strand_id
1 'polypeptide(L)'
;MLGVPSTALQWLGVGSVLLIAGALIRFRGWTFLIAGYDETSSVPEEVVADVVGNAVLRIGVAAIALGVLMAITDVPSYLPAVFGVIILLAVARLIYRLRTYTPSNAT
;
A
#
# COMPACT_ATOMS: atom_id res chain seq x y z
N MET A 1 -6.47 26.63 14.65
CA MET A 1 -5.87 25.28 14.79
C MET A 1 -6.95 24.28 14.42
N LEU A 2 -6.73 23.42 13.43
CA LEU A 2 -7.67 22.32 13.17
C LEU A 2 -7.66 21.44 14.43
N GLY A 3 -8.80 21.26 15.10
CA GLY A 3 -8.92 20.53 16.37
C GLY A 3 -8.71 19.02 16.24
N VAL A 4 -7.82 18.60 15.33
CA VAL A 4 -7.56 17.21 14.96
C VAL A 4 -6.28 16.76 15.68
N PRO A 5 -6.27 15.58 16.33
CA PRO A 5 -5.08 15.03 16.96
C PRO A 5 -3.91 14.95 15.96
N SER A 6 -2.69 15.29 16.40
CA SER A 6 -1.50 15.25 15.54
C SER A 6 -1.26 13.85 14.95
N THR A 7 -1.52 12.82 15.74
CA THR A 7 -1.46 11.41 15.30
C THR A 7 -2.44 11.13 14.17
N ALA A 8 -3.69 11.59 14.27
CA ALA A 8 -4.69 11.42 13.22
C ALA A 8 -4.24 12.11 11.92
N LEU A 9 -3.69 13.32 12.02
CA LEU A 9 -3.17 14.05 10.87
C LEU A 9 -2.00 13.33 10.19
N GLN A 10 -1.10 12.71 10.96
CA GLN A 10 -0.02 11.89 10.43
C GLN A 10 -0.55 10.70 9.63
N TRP A 11 -1.54 9.97 10.17
CA TRP A 11 -2.15 8.82 9.48
C TRP A 11 -2.87 9.22 8.20
N LEU A 12 -3.61 10.33 8.23
CA LEU A 12 -4.26 10.89 7.03
C LEU A 12 -3.24 11.31 5.98
N GLY A 13 -2.16 11.97 6.39
CA GLY A 13 -1.06 12.36 5.50
C GLY A 13 -0.38 11.17 4.85
N VAL A 14 0.06 10.19 5.65
CA VAL A 14 0.69 8.95 5.16
C VAL A 14 -0.26 8.19 4.24
N GLY A 15 -1.51 8.01 4.64
CA GLY A 15 -2.52 7.34 3.83
C GLY A 15 -2.77 8.03 2.50
N SER A 16 -2.78 9.37 2.47
CA SER A 16 -2.94 10.15 1.24
C SER A 16 -1.76 9.98 0.29
N VAL A 17 -0.53 10.03 0.80
CA VAL A 17 0.68 9.78 0.00
C VAL A 17 0.66 8.37 -0.58
N LEU A 18 0.29 7.37 0.22
CA LEU A 18 0.17 5.99 -0.24
C LEU A 18 -0.93 5.82 -1.29
N LEU A 19 -2.09 6.49 -1.14
CA LEU A 19 -3.13 6.45 -2.17
C LEU A 19 -2.65 7.03 -3.50
N ILE A 20 -1.96 8.17 -3.47
CA ILE A 20 -1.43 8.80 -4.68
C ILE A 20 -0.39 7.88 -5.33
N ALA A 21 0.58 7.38 -4.55
CA ALA A 21 1.60 6.47 -5.05
C ALA A 21 1.00 5.18 -5.62
N GLY A 22 0.07 4.54 -4.89
CA GLY A 22 -0.60 3.32 -5.32
C GLY A 22 -1.46 3.53 -6.57
N ALA A 23 -2.12 4.68 -6.70
CA ALA A 23 -2.88 5.03 -7.89
C ALA A 23 -1.98 5.27 -9.11
N LEU A 24 -0.85 5.94 -8.93
CA LEU A 24 0.14 6.14 -9.99
C LEU A 24 0.73 4.81 -10.46
N ILE A 25 1.08 3.92 -9.53
CA ILE A 25 1.57 2.57 -9.86
C ILE A 25 0.50 1.79 -10.61
N ARG A 26 -0.74 1.73 -10.09
CA ARG A 26 -1.80 0.89 -10.65
C ARG A 26 -2.39 1.39 -11.97
N PHE A 27 -2.68 2.69 -12.08
CA PHE A 27 -3.43 3.24 -13.20
C PHE A 27 -2.55 3.90 -14.25
N ARG A 28 -1.38 4.42 -13.85
CA ARG A 28 -0.43 5.05 -14.78
C ARG A 28 0.74 4.13 -15.13
N GLY A 29 0.82 2.94 -14.52
CA GLY A 29 1.93 2.02 -14.75
C GLY A 29 3.27 2.61 -14.30
N TRP A 30 3.28 3.48 -13.28
CA TRP A 30 4.53 4.08 -12.77
C TRP A 30 5.32 3.07 -11.95
N THR A 31 5.80 2.01 -12.60
CA THR A 31 6.56 0.93 -11.98
C THR A 31 7.98 1.36 -11.62
N PHE A 32 8.49 2.48 -12.15
CA PHE A 32 9.75 3.10 -11.69
C PHE A 32 9.71 3.51 -10.21
N LEU A 33 8.52 3.70 -9.62
CA LEU A 33 8.36 3.96 -8.18
C LEU A 33 8.66 2.71 -7.34
N ILE A 34 8.72 1.54 -7.97
CA ILE A 34 9.02 0.27 -7.34
C ILE A 34 10.54 0.10 -7.42
N ALA A 35 11.19 0.24 -6.27
CA ALA A 35 12.63 0.11 -6.18
C ALA A 35 13.10 -1.25 -6.72
N GLY A 36 14.00 -1.22 -7.70
CA GLY A 36 14.59 -2.43 -8.29
C GLY A 36 13.75 -3.12 -9.36
N TYR A 37 12.60 -2.55 -9.75
CA TYR A 37 11.91 -2.98 -10.97
C TYR A 37 12.45 -2.21 -12.18
N ASP A 38 12.77 -2.93 -13.24
CA ASP A 38 13.31 -2.40 -14.50
C ASP A 38 12.91 -3.34 -15.66
N GLU A 39 13.12 -2.92 -16.90
CA GLU A 39 12.77 -3.62 -18.15
C GLU A 39 13.40 -5.03 -18.24
N THR A 40 14.44 -5.31 -17.46
CA THR A 40 15.11 -6.62 -17.37
C THR A 40 14.39 -7.62 -16.45
N SER A 41 13.31 -7.21 -15.79
CA SER A 41 12.57 -8.05 -14.84
C SER A 41 11.77 -9.14 -15.54
N SER A 42 11.77 -10.34 -14.95
CA SER A 42 11.05 -11.51 -15.49
C SER A 42 9.53 -11.44 -15.38
N VAL A 43 9.00 -10.48 -14.61
CA VAL A 43 7.55 -10.32 -14.38
C VAL A 43 7.05 -9.15 -15.21
N PRO A 44 5.97 -9.31 -16.01
CA PRO A 44 5.42 -8.24 -16.83
C PRO A 44 5.01 -7.02 -16.01
N GLU A 45 5.23 -5.83 -16.58
CA GLU A 45 4.97 -4.54 -15.93
C GLU A 45 3.52 -4.40 -15.46
N GLU A 46 2.58 -4.82 -16.31
CA GLU A 46 1.15 -4.79 -16.03
C GLU A 46 0.78 -5.60 -14.79
N VAL A 47 1.42 -6.76 -14.60
CA VAL A 47 1.19 -7.62 -13.43
C VAL A 47 1.76 -6.98 -12.18
N VAL A 48 2.98 -6.43 -12.27
CA VAL A 48 3.62 -5.76 -11.13
C VAL A 48 2.82 -4.52 -10.73
N ALA A 49 2.42 -3.69 -11.69
CA ALA A 49 1.58 -2.51 -11.48
C ALA A 49 0.24 -2.87 -10.81
N ASP A 50 -0.43 -3.93 -11.27
CA ASP A 50 -1.70 -4.38 -10.68
C ASP A 50 -1.51 -4.91 -9.25
N VAL A 51 -0.52 -5.79 -9.05
CA VAL A 51 -0.27 -6.47 -7.76
C VAL A 51 0.23 -5.50 -6.70
N VAL A 52 1.27 -4.72 -7.02
CA VAL A 52 1.89 -3.76 -6.09
C VAL A 52 0.99 -2.56 -5.89
N GLY A 53 0.47 -1.96 -6.96
CA GLY A 53 -0.39 -0.79 -6.88
C GLY A 53 -1.66 -1.05 -6.05
N ASN A 54 -2.29 -2.22 -6.20
CA ASN A 54 -3.45 -2.58 -5.36
C ASN A 54 -3.09 -2.75 -3.89
N ALA A 55 -1.93 -3.34 -3.59
CA ALA A 55 -1.49 -3.52 -2.21
C ALA A 55 -1.24 -2.15 -1.56
N VAL A 56 -0.53 -1.25 -2.24
CA VAL A 56 -0.27 0.10 -1.77
C VAL A 56 -1.57 0.88 -1.58
N LEU A 57 -2.51 0.81 -2.53
CA LEU A 57 -3.84 1.42 -2.40
C LEU A 57 -4.59 0.92 -1.17
N ARG A 58 -4.62 -0.39 -0.94
CA ARG A 58 -5.31 -0.98 0.23
C ARG A 58 -4.69 -0.51 1.55
N ILE A 59 -3.36 -0.43 1.62
CA ILE A 59 -2.67 0.08 2.80
C ILE A 59 -2.99 1.57 2.99
N GLY A 60 -3.00 2.36 1.92
CA GLY A 60 -3.37 3.78 1.94
C GLY A 60 -4.80 4.02 2.43
N VAL A 61 -5.79 3.28 1.90
CA VAL A 61 -7.19 3.33 2.37
C VAL A 61 -7.27 2.98 3.86
N ALA A 62 -6.58 1.92 4.29
CA ALA A 62 -6.63 1.47 5.67
C ALA A 62 -5.95 2.48 6.63
N ALA A 63 -4.86 3.13 6.21
CA ALA A 63 -4.22 4.20 6.95
C ALA A 63 -5.11 5.45 7.08
N ILE A 64 -5.81 5.84 6.01
CA ILE A 64 -6.80 6.93 6.08
C ILE A 64 -7.94 6.56 7.03
N ALA A 65 -8.49 5.34 6.92
CA ALA A 65 -9.56 4.88 7.78
C ALA A 65 -9.15 4.93 9.26
N LEU A 66 -7.92 4.52 9.58
CA LEU A 66 -7.37 4.61 10.93
C LEU A 66 -7.19 6.07 11.38
N GLY A 67 -6.70 6.96 10.51
CA GLY A 67 -6.58 8.39 10.80
C GLY A 67 -7.93 9.06 11.05
N VAL A 68 -8.96 8.73 10.26
CA VAL A 68 -10.34 9.20 10.49
C VAL A 68 -10.85 8.68 11.83
N LEU A 69 -10.66 7.39 12.13
CA LEU A 69 -11.10 6.80 13.40
C LEU A 69 -10.46 7.51 14.61
N MET A 70 -9.15 7.78 14.54
CA MET A 70 -8.42 8.54 15.56
C MET A 70 -8.85 9.99 15.68
N ALA A 71 -9.43 10.58 14.64
CA ALA A 71 -9.94 11.95 14.69
C ALA A 71 -11.29 12.05 15.41
N ILE A 72 -12.08 10.97 15.43
CA ILE A 72 -13.45 10.96 15.98
C ILE A 72 -13.60 10.14 17.27
N THR A 73 -12.64 9.28 17.59
CA THR A 73 -12.66 8.40 18.76
C THR A 73 -11.28 8.23 19.39
N ASP A 74 -11.25 7.92 20.69
CA ASP A 74 -10.02 7.50 21.37
C ASP A 74 -9.70 6.04 21.02
N VAL A 75 -8.58 5.85 20.35
CA VAL A 75 -8.18 4.54 19.81
C VAL A 75 -7.17 3.86 20.75
N PRO A 76 -7.33 2.56 21.04
CA PRO A 76 -6.38 1.82 21.86
C PRO A 76 -4.93 1.93 21.36
N SER A 77 -3.98 2.05 22.29
CA SER A 77 -2.55 2.24 21.98
C SER A 77 -1.91 1.08 21.20
N TYR A 78 -2.49 -0.12 21.24
CA TYR A 78 -2.00 -1.29 20.50
C TYR A 78 -2.42 -1.30 19.02
N LEU A 79 -3.41 -0.51 18.60
CA LEU A 79 -3.94 -0.56 17.23
C LEU A 79 -2.90 -0.21 16.15
N PRO A 80 -2.05 0.82 16.32
CA PRO A 80 -0.93 1.08 15.42
C PRO A 80 0.01 -0.12 15.26
N ALA A 81 0.29 -0.85 16.34
CA ALA A 81 1.14 -2.03 16.30
C ALA A 81 0.49 -3.18 15.50
N VAL A 82 -0.81 -3.43 15.74
CA VAL A 82 -1.58 -4.40 14.96
C VAL A 82 -1.60 -4.04 13.48
N PHE A 83 -1.78 -2.76 13.15
CA PHE A 83 -1.71 -2.27 11.78
C PHE A 83 -0.34 -2.56 11.14
N GLY A 84 0.75 -2.34 11.88
CA GLY A 84 2.11 -2.70 11.45
C GLY A 84 2.24 -4.20 11.12
N VAL A 85 1.72 -5.08 11.98
CA VAL A 85 1.71 -6.53 11.72
C VAL A 85 0.93 -6.88 10.46
N ILE A 86 -0.24 -6.26 10.26
CA ILE A 86 -1.05 -6.46 9.05
C ILE A 86 -0.29 -6.02 7.79
N ILE A 87 0.43 -4.89 7.84
CA ILE A 87 1.30 -4.46 6.72
C ILE A 87 2.37 -5.51 6.44
N LEU A 88 3.06 -6.01 7.46
CA LEU A 88 4.11 -7.02 7.27
C LEU A 88 3.55 -8.28 6.60
N LEU A 89 2.36 -8.73 7.00
CA LEU A 89 1.68 -9.85 6.36
C LEU A 89 1.27 -9.53 4.91
N ALA A 90 0.78 -8.32 4.65
CA ALA A 90 0.42 -7.88 3.30
C ALA A 90 1.65 -7.84 2.37
N VAL A 91 2.78 -7.35 2.87
CA VAL A 91 4.06 -7.32 2.14
C VAL A 91 4.59 -8.74 1.93
N ALA A 92 4.56 -9.61 2.95
CA ALA A 92 4.96 -11.00 2.80
C ALA A 92 4.12 -11.73 1.74
N ARG A 93 2.79 -11.51 1.75
CA ARG A 93 1.87 -12.04 0.74
C ARG A 93 2.18 -11.49 -0.66
N LEU A 94 2.51 -10.20 -0.77
CA LEU A 94 2.91 -9.57 -2.04
C LEU A 94 4.15 -10.23 -2.62
N ILE A 95 5.21 -10.35 -1.81
CA ILE A 95 6.48 -10.98 -2.19
C ILE A 95 6.25 -12.43 -2.60
N TYR A 96 5.45 -13.17 -1.82
CA TYR A 96 5.10 -14.54 -2.15
C TYR A 96 4.41 -14.64 -3.51
N ARG A 97 3.38 -13.81 -3.74
CA ARG A 97 2.62 -13.81 -5.01
C ARG A 97 3.49 -13.47 -6.22
N LEU A 98 4.43 -12.52 -6.07
CA LEU A 98 5.37 -12.17 -7.14
C LEU A 98 6.38 -13.29 -7.41
N ARG A 99 6.90 -13.95 -6.36
CA ARG A 99 7.83 -15.09 -6.51
C ARG A 99 7.18 -16.31 -7.13
N THR A 100 5.91 -16.58 -6.82
CA THR A 100 5.17 -17.72 -7.38
C THR A 100 4.47 -17.38 -8.68
N TYR A 101 4.73 -16.20 -9.27
CA TYR A 101 4.18 -15.86 -10.57
C TYR A 101 4.76 -16.81 -11.62
N THR A 102 3.89 -17.65 -12.19
CA THR A 102 4.21 -18.45 -13.37
C THR A 102 3.56 -17.73 -14.56
N PRO A 103 4.32 -17.32 -15.59
CA PRO A 103 3.70 -16.79 -16.80
C PRO A 103 2.77 -17.87 -17.34
N SER A 104 1.48 -17.56 -17.42
CA SER A 104 0.51 -18.44 -18.06
C SER A 104 0.92 -18.50 -19.53
N ASN A 105 1.56 -19.60 -19.93
CA ASN A 105 1.80 -19.89 -21.34
C ASN A 105 0.43 -19.87 -22.03
N ALA A 106 0.13 -18.76 -22.70
CA ALA A 106 -0.92 -18.70 -23.70
C ALA A 106 -0.38 -19.51 -24.89
N THR A 107 -0.74 -20.80 -24.89
CA THR A 107 -0.75 -21.64 -26.09
C THR A 107 -1.71 -21.10 -27.12
#